data_AF-A0A3M8PBQ4-F1
#
_entry.id   AF-A0A3M8PBQ4-F1
#
_cell.length_a   1.000
_cell.length_b   1.000
_cell.length_c   1.000
_cell.angle_alpha   90.00
_cell.angle_beta   90.00
_cell.angle_gamma   90.00
#
_symmetry.space_group_name_H-M   'P 1'
#
loop_
_entity.id
_entity.type
_entity.pdbx_description
1 polymer ?
#
loop_
_entity_poly.entity_id
_entity_poly.type
_entity_poly.pdbx_seq_one_letter_code
_entity_poly.pdbx_strand_id
1 'polypeptide(L)'
;MDSQMMVSVILLIALAEVFLVVLLVFWKRGIITENPFALTLKKEWQILFYAFFRWKRRNGNSIEGTQAFSYYKTSNYFWLFVALIHEQVLEMVVFHIYLKNEEPEIATIMLVLHIYSVFYMMGDYNLIRNSPVLLNGNQVQFKIGARRQLDFCISDIENIQPATIKYKNNGGIIHEKDAFHVTAMPRILTYIFEVTDEASYEIVFKTPLHARGYFGQKKTVRKALLYIDQPEEFTGVLQEKMNTYSHHSNTLEEVVQKDEKVPVIDWKIYFSLLFLNLLGAVAIAPYAIARENMHQQMGLTEMEFVLYYLAQVFLESAVLLFVALWLIKKVELGVPVIESVFHKEKQVSHLSRKLINSVLYGFLTGSVIIFVSLLISTPLGIDNSSIKDTPWWLAVFGSFGAAVNEESVFRLFLVTTFIWLSMKITKKETNGLNKWTAISLAALIFSGMHYSVAAANFEMTLGVIGGMLLINGIGGMVFGAMFVFMGLEFAIIAHFTANILIQVIGPLFIS
;
A
#
# COMPACT_ATOMS: atom_id res chain seq x y z
N MET A 1 1.15 -9.75 24.21
CA MET A 1 1.12 -8.50 23.41
C MET A 1 0.43 -7.36 24.17
N ASP A 2 1.22 -6.43 24.72
CA ASP A 2 0.71 -5.20 25.36
C ASP A 2 0.06 -4.25 24.34
N SER A 3 -0.87 -3.40 24.77
CA SER A 3 -1.66 -2.48 23.94
C SER A 3 -0.77 -1.57 23.07
N GLN A 4 0.39 -1.14 23.59
CA GLN A 4 1.34 -0.32 22.85
C GLN A 4 2.02 -1.07 21.68
N MET A 5 2.28 -2.37 21.88
CA MET A 5 2.83 -3.23 20.84
C MET A 5 1.81 -3.46 19.72
N MET A 6 0.53 -3.67 20.07
CA MET A 6 -0.54 -3.76 19.08
C MET A 6 -0.64 -2.51 18.22
N VAL A 7 -0.61 -1.32 18.84
CA VAL A 7 -0.67 -0.04 18.13
C VAL A 7 0.50 0.11 17.16
N SER A 8 1.71 -0.25 17.58
CA SER A 8 2.92 -0.15 16.75
C SER A 8 2.88 -1.10 15.54
N VAL A 9 2.38 -2.33 15.74
CA VAL A 9 2.19 -3.31 14.65
C VAL A 9 1.13 -2.81 13.66
N ILE A 10 0.01 -2.28 14.15
CA ILE A 10 -1.05 -1.71 13.31
C ILE A 10 -0.50 -0.54 12.47
N LEU A 11 0.27 0.37 13.08
CA LEU A 11 0.90 1.48 12.37
C LEU A 11 1.86 1.00 11.27
N LEU A 12 2.69 -0.01 11.56
CA LEU A 12 3.60 -0.60 10.57
C LEU A 12 2.86 -1.24 9.39
N ILE A 13 1.81 -2.02 9.67
CA ILE A 13 0.97 -2.64 8.64
C ILE A 13 0.38 -1.55 7.75
N ALA A 14 -0.17 -0.50 8.35
CA ALA A 14 -0.81 0.55 7.61
C ALA A 14 0.18 1.41 6.78
N LEU A 15 1.38 1.68 7.30
CA LEU A 15 2.45 2.32 6.51
C LEU A 15 2.85 1.45 5.31
N ALA A 16 2.93 0.12 5.50
CA ALA A 16 3.20 -0.81 4.42
C ALA A 16 2.08 -0.81 3.35
N GLU A 17 0.81 -0.76 3.77
CA GLU A 17 -0.34 -0.66 2.87
C GLU A 17 -0.31 0.64 2.05
N VAL A 18 -0.07 1.79 2.69
CA VAL A 18 0.08 3.08 2.00
C VAL A 18 1.20 3.02 0.97
N PHE A 19 2.35 2.45 1.34
CA PHE A 19 3.48 2.29 0.43
C PHE A 19 3.12 1.42 -0.80
N LEU A 20 2.42 0.31 -0.60
CA LEU A 20 1.96 -0.56 -1.70
C LEU A 20 0.97 0.15 -2.63
N VAL A 21 0.05 0.94 -2.07
CA VAL A 21 -0.89 1.76 -2.84
C VAL A 21 -0.13 2.78 -3.70
N VAL A 22 0.87 3.46 -3.15
CA VAL A 22 1.71 4.41 -3.90
C VAL A 22 2.42 3.73 -5.07
N LEU A 23 3.01 2.55 -4.85
CA LEU A 23 3.65 1.78 -5.92
C LEU A 23 2.67 1.38 -7.02
N LEU A 24 1.46 0.96 -6.66
CA LEU A 24 0.39 0.65 -7.61
C LEU A 24 -0.03 1.86 -8.44
N VAL A 25 -0.18 3.03 -7.81
CA VAL A 25 -0.47 4.29 -8.50
C VAL A 25 0.64 4.62 -9.49
N PHE A 26 1.90 4.51 -9.08
CA PHE A 26 3.05 4.79 -9.97
C PHE A 26 3.10 3.84 -11.15
N TRP A 27 2.83 2.55 -10.96
CA TRP A 27 2.72 1.59 -12.04
C TRP A 27 1.59 1.94 -13.01
N LYS A 28 0.39 2.27 -12.50
CA LYS A 28 -0.75 2.64 -13.35
C LYS A 28 -0.56 3.95 -14.11
N ARG A 29 0.26 4.87 -13.58
CA ARG A 29 0.63 6.11 -14.26
C ARG A 29 1.78 5.92 -15.28
N GLY A 30 2.26 4.70 -15.50
CA GLY A 30 3.39 4.42 -16.40
C GLY A 30 4.75 4.87 -15.87
N ILE A 31 4.83 5.34 -14.61
CA ILE A 31 6.08 5.76 -13.96
C ILE A 31 6.95 4.54 -13.68
N ILE A 32 6.33 3.44 -13.22
CA ILE A 32 6.97 2.13 -13.07
C ILE A 32 6.58 1.25 -14.26
N THR A 33 7.54 0.56 -14.85
CA THR A 33 7.31 -0.25 -16.06
C THR A 33 6.71 -1.63 -15.80
N GLU A 34 6.98 -2.19 -14.63
CA GLU A 34 6.63 -3.55 -14.26
C GLU A 34 5.66 -3.57 -13.09
N ASN A 35 4.91 -4.67 -12.91
CA ASN A 35 4.05 -4.82 -11.75
C ASN A 35 4.90 -4.72 -10.46
N PRO A 36 4.57 -3.79 -9.53
CA PRO A 36 5.40 -3.51 -8.37
C PRO A 36 5.50 -4.69 -7.41
N PHE A 37 4.44 -5.49 -7.27
CA PHE A 37 4.46 -6.69 -6.42
C PHE A 37 5.40 -7.76 -6.97
N ALA A 38 5.26 -8.07 -8.28
CA ALA A 38 6.12 -9.03 -8.94
C ALA A 38 7.59 -8.57 -8.91
N LEU A 39 7.82 -7.27 -9.07
CA LEU A 39 9.15 -6.69 -9.00
C LEU A 39 9.76 -6.77 -7.59
N THR A 40 9.00 -6.43 -6.55
CA THR A 40 9.46 -6.55 -5.16
C THR A 40 9.78 -8.00 -4.84
N LEU A 41 8.91 -8.95 -5.16
CA LEU A 41 9.19 -10.38 -4.96
C LEU A 41 10.41 -10.86 -5.72
N LYS A 42 10.57 -10.44 -6.98
CA LYS A 42 11.75 -10.77 -7.79
C LYS A 42 13.03 -10.21 -7.17
N LYS A 43 12.99 -8.98 -6.66
CA LYS A 43 14.11 -8.34 -5.97
C LYS A 43 14.46 -9.09 -4.69
N GLU A 44 13.46 -9.38 -3.85
CA GLU A 44 13.65 -10.14 -2.60
C GLU A 44 14.28 -11.50 -2.86
N TRP A 45 13.74 -12.25 -3.83
CA TRP A 45 14.28 -13.55 -4.22
C TRP A 45 15.71 -13.44 -4.73
N GLN A 46 16.02 -12.44 -5.56
CA GLN A 46 17.37 -12.23 -6.06
C GLN A 46 18.35 -11.94 -4.92
N ILE A 47 18.02 -11.01 -4.02
CA ILE A 47 18.90 -10.64 -2.91
C ILE A 47 19.16 -11.85 -2.01
N LEU A 48 18.12 -12.56 -1.59
CA LEU A 48 18.27 -13.77 -0.77
C LEU A 48 19.05 -14.86 -1.51
N PHE A 49 18.84 -15.04 -2.81
CA PHE A 49 19.61 -15.99 -3.61
C PHE A 49 21.10 -15.66 -3.62
N TYR A 50 21.48 -14.39 -3.75
CA TYR A 50 22.88 -13.96 -3.68
C TYR A 50 23.43 -13.94 -2.25
N ALA A 51 22.58 -13.88 -1.23
CA ALA A 51 22.98 -14.02 0.17
C ALA A 51 23.40 -15.45 0.49
N PHE A 52 22.65 -16.46 0.00
CA PHE A 52 22.88 -17.85 0.38
C PHE A 52 23.70 -18.65 -0.64
N PHE A 53 23.49 -18.44 -1.94
CA PHE A 53 23.93 -19.42 -2.96
C PHE A 53 25.03 -18.92 -3.89
N ARG A 54 25.18 -17.61 -4.09
CA ARG A 54 26.03 -17.07 -5.18
C ARG A 54 27.11 -16.10 -4.72
N TRP A 55 28.08 -16.68 -4.01
CA TRP A 55 29.23 -15.97 -3.45
C TRP A 55 30.43 -15.89 -4.39
N LYS A 56 30.59 -16.88 -5.29
CA LYS A 56 31.66 -16.90 -6.29
C LYS A 56 31.25 -16.11 -7.53
N ARG A 57 32.16 -15.27 -8.03
CA ARG A 57 31.96 -14.42 -9.21
C ARG A 57 31.87 -15.29 -10.48
N ARG A 58 30.93 -14.97 -11.36
CA ARG A 58 30.97 -15.45 -12.75
C ARG A 58 32.03 -14.63 -13.51
N ASN A 59 33.03 -15.29 -14.09
CA ASN A 59 33.96 -14.61 -15.00
C ASN A 59 33.14 -14.01 -16.15
N GLY A 60 33.08 -12.68 -16.25
CA GLY A 60 32.30 -11.99 -17.28
C GLY A 60 32.82 -12.26 -18.69
N ASN A 61 34.10 -12.63 -18.81
CA ASN A 61 34.75 -13.03 -20.05
C ASN A 61 34.42 -14.47 -20.48
N SER A 62 33.48 -15.15 -19.80
CA SER A 62 33.05 -16.51 -20.15
C SER A 62 32.14 -16.57 -21.38
N ILE A 63 31.70 -15.41 -21.90
CA ILE A 63 30.87 -15.29 -23.09
C ILE A 63 31.76 -14.65 -24.15
N GLU A 64 31.99 -15.37 -25.26
CA GLU A 64 32.80 -14.86 -26.38
C GLU A 64 32.27 -13.49 -26.84
N GLY A 65 33.17 -12.51 -26.97
CA GLY A 65 32.83 -11.16 -27.42
C GLY A 65 32.27 -10.21 -26.35
N THR A 66 32.13 -10.63 -25.08
CA THR A 66 31.68 -9.77 -23.98
C THR A 66 32.83 -9.40 -23.04
N GLN A 67 33.08 -8.09 -22.87
CA GLN A 67 34.01 -7.55 -21.89
C GLN A 67 33.26 -7.10 -20.63
N ALA A 68 33.84 -7.34 -19.45
CA ALA A 68 33.18 -7.05 -18.18
C ALA A 68 34.05 -6.22 -17.22
N PHE A 69 33.55 -5.06 -16.81
CA PHE A 69 34.23 -4.10 -15.95
C PHE A 69 33.57 -4.04 -14.57
N SER A 70 34.35 -4.04 -13.48
CA SER A 70 33.83 -3.93 -12.12
C SER A 70 33.81 -2.47 -11.63
N TYR A 71 32.98 -2.18 -10.63
CA TYR A 71 32.80 -0.84 -10.05
C TYR A 71 32.66 -0.85 -8.53
N TYR A 72 33.08 -1.94 -7.89
CA TYR A 72 32.87 -2.15 -6.45
C TYR A 72 34.17 -2.28 -5.68
N LYS A 73 35.32 -2.51 -6.34
CA LYS A 73 36.58 -2.79 -5.65
C LYS A 73 37.18 -1.51 -5.05
N THR A 74 37.07 -0.40 -5.77
CA THR A 74 37.53 0.92 -5.31
C THR A 74 36.43 1.71 -4.60
N SER A 75 35.20 1.20 -4.54
CA SER A 75 34.06 1.89 -3.94
C SER A 75 34.11 1.83 -2.40
N ASN A 76 33.78 2.96 -1.77
CA ASN A 76 33.60 3.07 -0.32
C ASN A 76 32.41 2.23 0.20
N TYR A 77 31.57 1.69 -0.71
CA TYR A 77 30.45 0.86 -0.33
C TYR A 77 30.85 -0.39 0.46
N PHE A 78 32.05 -0.96 0.22
CA PHE A 78 32.51 -2.13 0.98
C PHE A 78 32.69 -1.80 2.47
N TRP A 79 33.33 -0.68 2.78
CA TRP A 79 33.55 -0.26 4.17
C TRP A 79 32.25 0.09 4.87
N LEU A 80 31.35 0.78 4.17
CA LEU A 80 30.00 1.06 4.68
C LEU A 80 29.23 -0.23 4.95
N PHE A 81 29.29 -1.20 4.04
CA PHE A 81 28.68 -2.52 4.22
C PHE A 81 29.20 -3.24 5.47
N VAL A 82 30.52 -3.25 5.68
CA VAL A 82 31.13 -3.86 6.88
C VAL A 82 30.68 -3.13 8.15
N ALA A 83 30.67 -1.79 8.14
CA ALA A 83 30.23 -0.99 9.28
C ALA A 83 28.76 -1.26 9.65
N LEU A 84 27.86 -1.31 8.65
CA LEU A 84 26.44 -1.58 8.87
C LEU A 84 26.18 -3.00 9.38
N ILE A 85 26.88 -4.02 8.84
CA ILE A 85 26.77 -5.39 9.39
C ILE A 85 27.26 -5.44 10.84
N HIS A 86 28.38 -4.81 11.14
CA HIS A 86 28.92 -4.74 12.48
C HIS A 86 27.90 -4.12 13.45
N GLU A 87 27.33 -2.97 13.09
CA GLU A 87 26.31 -2.31 13.90
C GLU A 87 25.08 -3.19 14.09
N GLN A 88 24.58 -3.82 13.03
CA GLN A 88 23.42 -4.69 13.10
C GLN A 88 23.63 -5.88 14.05
N VAL A 89 24.84 -6.43 14.12
CA VAL A 89 25.18 -7.54 15.02
C VAL A 89 25.30 -7.05 16.47
N LEU A 90 25.91 -5.88 16.71
CA LEU A 90 25.98 -5.30 18.06
C LEU A 90 24.59 -4.98 18.60
N GLU A 91 23.78 -4.24 17.84
CA GLU A 91 22.40 -3.93 18.20
C GLU A 91 21.58 -5.19 18.44
N MET A 92 21.74 -6.22 17.58
CA MET A 92 21.06 -7.51 17.77
C MET A 92 21.34 -8.11 19.13
N VAL A 93 22.61 -8.14 19.56
CA VAL A 93 23.01 -8.70 20.86
C VAL A 93 22.48 -7.83 22.00
N VAL A 94 22.68 -6.51 21.92
CA VAL A 94 22.27 -5.56 22.97
C VAL A 94 20.77 -5.59 23.18
N PHE A 95 19.98 -5.40 22.13
CA PHE A 95 18.52 -5.39 22.22
C PHE A 95 17.97 -6.75 22.59
N HIS A 96 18.55 -7.85 22.11
CA HIS A 96 18.09 -9.17 22.51
C HIS A 96 18.31 -9.43 24.00
N ILE A 97 19.48 -9.07 24.56
CA ILE A 97 19.74 -9.22 25.99
C ILE A 97 18.81 -8.33 26.82
N TYR A 98 18.67 -7.06 26.43
CA TYR A 98 17.84 -6.09 27.14
C TYR A 98 16.36 -6.46 27.12
N LEU A 99 15.80 -6.73 25.94
CA LEU A 99 14.36 -6.96 25.75
C LEU A 99 13.93 -8.37 26.12
N LYS A 100 14.82 -9.38 26.17
CA LYS A 100 14.40 -10.76 26.45
C LYS A 100 13.70 -10.91 27.81
N ASN A 101 14.07 -10.10 28.79
CA ASN A 101 13.47 -10.15 30.13
C ASN A 101 12.25 -9.23 30.26
N GLU A 102 12.29 -8.05 29.63
CA GLU A 102 11.20 -7.06 29.70
C GLU A 102 10.05 -7.38 28.74
N GLU A 103 10.37 -7.64 27.47
CA GLU A 103 9.41 -7.81 26.37
C GLU A 103 9.84 -8.94 25.41
N PRO A 104 9.63 -10.22 25.80
CA PRO A 104 10.17 -11.38 25.08
C PRO A 104 9.60 -11.55 23.65
N GLU A 105 8.36 -11.10 23.42
CA GLU A 105 7.74 -11.09 22.09
C GLU A 105 8.50 -10.13 21.14
N ILE A 106 8.77 -8.91 21.59
CA ILE A 106 9.52 -7.89 20.83
C ILE A 106 10.96 -8.34 20.59
N ALA A 107 11.61 -8.90 21.62
CA ALA A 107 12.97 -9.43 21.52
C ALA A 107 13.11 -10.47 20.40
N THR A 108 12.08 -11.32 20.23
CA THR A 108 12.05 -12.36 19.19
C THR A 108 11.82 -11.76 17.80
N ILE A 109 10.88 -10.83 17.66
CA ILE A 109 10.62 -10.13 16.39
C ILE A 109 11.86 -9.37 15.94
N MET A 110 12.47 -8.60 16.85
CA MET A 110 13.71 -7.86 16.59
C MET A 110 14.83 -8.80 16.16
N LEU A 111 15.05 -9.92 16.88
CA LEU A 111 16.05 -10.91 16.50
C LEU A 111 15.88 -11.40 15.05
N VAL A 112 14.65 -11.74 14.65
CA VAL A 112 14.35 -12.18 13.28
C VAL A 112 14.64 -11.07 12.27
N LEU A 113 14.27 -9.83 12.57
CA LEU A 113 14.53 -8.67 11.71
C LEU A 113 16.04 -8.38 11.57
N HIS A 114 16.82 -8.45 12.66
CA HIS A 114 18.27 -8.29 12.62
C HIS A 114 18.91 -9.38 11.74
N ILE A 115 18.56 -10.65 11.95
CA ILE A 115 19.09 -11.77 11.15
C ILE A 115 18.75 -11.58 9.66
N TYR A 116 17.49 -11.26 9.35
CA TYR A 116 17.05 -11.00 7.99
C TYR A 116 17.83 -9.84 7.35
N SER A 117 18.01 -8.73 8.06
CA SER A 117 18.73 -7.55 7.54
C SER A 117 20.21 -7.83 7.26
N VAL A 118 20.88 -8.66 8.07
CA VAL A 118 22.26 -9.11 7.81
C VAL A 118 22.34 -9.89 6.50
N PHE A 119 21.46 -10.87 6.31
CA PHE A 119 21.39 -11.63 5.06
C PHE A 119 21.03 -10.74 3.87
N TYR A 120 20.13 -9.78 4.06
CA TYR A 120 19.74 -8.84 3.02
C TYR A 120 20.92 -8.00 2.55
N MET A 121 21.66 -7.39 3.49
CA MET A 121 22.85 -6.59 3.19
C MET A 121 23.91 -7.43 2.46
N MET A 122 24.14 -8.65 2.94
CA MET A 122 25.09 -9.58 2.32
C MET A 122 24.68 -9.95 0.90
N GLY A 123 23.39 -10.23 0.68
CA GLY A 123 22.83 -10.55 -0.62
C GLY A 123 22.92 -9.39 -1.61
N ASP A 124 22.60 -8.17 -1.18
CA ASP A 124 22.71 -6.99 -2.01
C ASP A 124 24.17 -6.69 -2.40
N TYR A 125 25.11 -6.77 -1.44
CA TYR A 125 26.53 -6.60 -1.73
C TYR A 125 27.05 -7.66 -2.70
N ASN A 126 26.70 -8.94 -2.49
CA ASN A 126 27.06 -10.02 -3.41
C ASN A 126 26.43 -9.86 -4.79
N LEU A 127 25.19 -9.37 -4.88
CA LEU A 127 24.52 -9.12 -6.15
C LEU A 127 25.21 -8.01 -6.93
N ILE A 128 25.67 -6.94 -6.28
CA ILE A 128 26.46 -5.87 -6.90
C ILE A 128 27.78 -6.43 -7.45
N ARG A 129 28.50 -7.22 -6.64
CA ARG A 129 29.76 -7.87 -7.06
C ARG A 129 29.61 -8.79 -8.26
N ASN A 130 28.41 -9.37 -8.43
CA ASN A 130 28.05 -10.26 -9.53
C ASN A 130 27.31 -9.56 -10.68
N SER A 131 27.16 -8.24 -10.64
CA SER A 131 26.53 -7.45 -11.70
C SER A 131 27.54 -6.46 -12.28
N PRO A 132 28.59 -6.91 -12.99
CA PRO A 132 29.56 -6.01 -13.62
C PRO A 132 28.90 -5.17 -14.72
N VAL A 133 29.57 -4.08 -15.11
CA VAL A 133 29.30 -3.38 -16.36
C VAL A 133 29.68 -4.29 -17.51
N LEU A 134 28.77 -4.49 -18.47
CA LEU A 134 28.99 -5.36 -19.61
C LEU A 134 29.07 -4.55 -20.90
N LEU A 135 30.05 -4.86 -21.73
CA LEU A 135 30.16 -4.39 -23.10
C LEU A 135 30.08 -5.61 -24.02
N ASN A 136 28.97 -5.75 -24.74
CA ASN A 136 28.75 -6.85 -25.68
C ASN A 136 28.65 -6.28 -27.10
N GLY A 137 29.71 -6.47 -27.90
CA GLY A 137 29.80 -5.83 -29.22
C GLY A 137 29.75 -4.30 -29.09
N ASN A 138 28.62 -3.70 -29.46
CA ASN A 138 28.38 -2.24 -29.41
C ASN A 138 27.30 -1.83 -28.40
N GLN A 139 26.81 -2.76 -27.59
CA GLN A 139 25.85 -2.48 -26.53
C GLN A 139 26.56 -2.43 -25.18
N VAL A 140 26.30 -1.36 -24.43
CA VAL A 140 26.79 -1.16 -23.07
C VAL A 140 25.61 -1.33 -22.11
N GLN A 141 25.82 -2.15 -21.09
CA GLN A 141 24.86 -2.38 -20.01
C GLN A 141 25.47 -2.00 -18.66
N PHE A 142 24.93 -0.93 -18.07
CA PHE A 142 25.19 -0.54 -16.70
C PHE A 142 24.14 -1.13 -15.78
N LYS A 143 24.43 -2.26 -15.14
CA LYS A 143 23.52 -2.91 -14.18
C LYS A 143 24.04 -2.79 -12.75
N ILE A 144 23.35 -1.99 -11.95
CA ILE A 144 23.69 -1.72 -10.54
C ILE A 144 22.85 -2.61 -9.63
N GLY A 145 23.30 -3.85 -9.44
CA GLY A 145 22.60 -4.87 -8.65
C GLY A 145 21.13 -5.04 -9.04
N ALA A 146 20.23 -5.04 -8.04
CA ALA A 146 18.78 -5.01 -8.25
C ALA A 146 18.19 -3.58 -8.30
N ARG A 147 19.03 -2.55 -8.25
CA ARG A 147 18.61 -1.18 -7.95
C ARG A 147 18.31 -0.39 -9.20
N ARG A 148 19.26 -0.32 -10.13
CA ARG A 148 19.22 0.58 -11.28
C ARG A 148 19.87 -0.07 -12.49
N GLN A 149 19.40 0.27 -13.68
CA GLN A 149 19.96 -0.22 -14.94
C GLN A 149 19.89 0.86 -16.02
N LEU A 150 20.90 0.94 -16.88
CA LEU A 150 20.91 1.75 -18.09
C LEU A 150 21.56 0.91 -19.20
N ASP A 151 20.85 0.75 -20.30
CA ASP A 151 21.34 0.07 -21.50
C ASP A 151 21.37 1.10 -22.64
N PHE A 152 22.46 1.12 -23.41
CA PHE A 152 22.63 2.05 -24.53
C PHE A 152 23.60 1.49 -25.57
N CYS A 153 23.54 2.05 -26.77
CA CYS A 153 24.47 1.73 -27.86
C CYS A 153 25.63 2.73 -27.88
N ILE A 154 26.79 2.31 -28.37
CA ILE A 154 27.94 3.21 -28.57
C ILE A 154 27.59 4.40 -29.48
N SER A 155 26.64 4.21 -30.42
CA SER A 155 26.13 5.29 -31.28
C SER A 155 25.48 6.44 -30.52
N ASP A 156 24.98 6.20 -29.31
CA ASP A 156 24.24 7.16 -28.50
C ASP A 156 25.18 8.13 -27.76
N ILE A 157 26.47 7.79 -27.69
CA ILE A 157 27.49 8.60 -27.03
C ILE A 157 27.84 9.82 -27.90
N GLU A 158 27.72 11.01 -27.31
CA GLU A 158 28.17 12.27 -27.91
C GLU A 158 29.64 12.52 -27.60
N ASN A 159 30.02 12.47 -26.31
CA ASN A 159 31.37 12.70 -25.85
C ASN A 159 31.67 11.95 -24.54
N ILE A 160 32.94 11.64 -24.31
CA ILE A 160 33.47 11.11 -23.05
C ILE A 160 34.50 12.11 -22.52
N GLN A 161 34.30 12.62 -21.30
CA GLN A 161 35.18 13.63 -20.72
C GLN A 161 35.46 13.35 -19.23
N PRO A 162 36.57 13.85 -18.66
CA PRO A 162 36.83 13.73 -17.23
C PRO A 162 35.68 14.32 -16.41
N ALA A 163 35.24 13.61 -15.38
CA ALA A 163 34.19 14.09 -14.50
C ALA A 163 34.78 14.96 -13.38
N THR A 164 34.02 15.96 -12.94
CA THR A 164 34.36 16.72 -11.73
C THR A 164 33.13 16.82 -10.85
N ILE A 165 33.26 16.37 -9.60
CA ILE A 165 32.20 16.52 -8.60
C ILE A 165 32.16 17.98 -8.19
N LYS A 166 30.99 18.60 -8.31
CA LYS A 166 30.78 19.99 -7.86
C LYS A 166 30.35 19.99 -6.41
N TYR A 167 30.96 20.86 -5.61
CA TYR A 167 30.62 21.06 -4.20
C TYR A 167 29.96 22.42 -4.01
N LYS A 168 29.04 22.50 -3.05
CA LYS A 168 28.48 23.76 -2.56
C LYS A 168 29.51 24.48 -1.70
N ASN A 169 29.30 25.78 -1.46
CA ASN A 169 30.17 26.60 -0.60
C ASN A 169 30.25 26.10 0.85
N ASN A 170 29.30 25.27 1.29
CA ASN A 170 29.29 24.66 2.62
C ASN A 170 29.89 23.25 2.67
N GLY A 171 30.53 22.78 1.59
CA GLY A 171 31.15 21.45 1.50
C GLY A 171 30.23 20.32 1.02
N GLY A 172 28.91 20.54 0.95
CA GLY A 172 27.96 19.51 0.51
C GLY A 172 28.00 19.25 -1.01
N ILE A 173 27.71 18.01 -1.43
CA ILE A 173 27.78 17.59 -2.85
C ILE A 173 26.62 18.20 -3.65
N ILE A 174 26.90 18.72 -4.85
CA ILE A 174 25.88 19.12 -5.83
C ILE A 174 25.45 17.88 -6.62
N HIS A 175 24.24 17.41 -6.35
CA HIS A 175 23.65 16.31 -7.11
C HIS A 175 23.11 16.80 -8.45
N GLU A 176 23.76 16.39 -9.52
CA GLU A 176 23.35 16.73 -10.87
C GLU A 176 22.01 16.07 -11.23
N LYS A 177 21.11 16.87 -11.82
CA LYS A 177 19.85 16.37 -12.37
C LYS A 177 20.12 15.57 -13.64
N ASP A 178 19.29 14.57 -13.90
CA ASP A 178 19.34 13.73 -15.10
C ASP A 178 20.68 13.00 -15.36
N ALA A 179 21.48 12.79 -14.31
CA ALA A 179 22.70 11.97 -14.37
C ALA A 179 22.45 10.54 -13.85
N PHE A 180 22.99 9.56 -14.57
CA PHE A 180 23.06 8.16 -14.14
C PHE A 180 24.41 7.86 -13.48
N HIS A 181 24.45 7.69 -12.17
CA HIS A 181 25.69 7.36 -11.47
C HIS A 181 25.95 5.86 -11.49
N VAL A 182 27.03 5.43 -12.13
CA VAL A 182 27.51 4.04 -12.20
C VAL A 182 28.38 3.76 -10.96
N THR A 183 27.75 3.63 -9.80
CA THR A 183 28.41 3.42 -8.49
C THR A 183 27.72 2.29 -7.73
N ALA A 184 28.51 1.54 -6.95
CA ALA A 184 28.01 0.55 -6.00
C ALA A 184 27.28 1.19 -4.81
N MET A 185 27.66 2.43 -4.45
CA MET A 185 27.12 3.11 -3.30
C MET A 185 25.61 3.43 -3.47
N PRO A 186 24.76 3.08 -2.48
CA PRO A 186 23.36 3.46 -2.50
C PRO A 186 23.21 4.98 -2.55
N ARG A 187 22.50 5.48 -3.55
CA ARG A 187 22.30 6.93 -3.73
C ARG A 187 21.60 7.59 -2.56
N ILE A 188 20.70 6.90 -1.87
CA ILE A 188 20.04 7.47 -0.68
C ILE A 188 21.07 7.82 0.41
N LEU A 189 22.11 7.00 0.57
CA LEU A 189 23.16 7.21 1.56
C LEU A 189 24.10 8.36 1.17
N THR A 190 24.28 8.61 -0.14
CA THR A 190 25.02 9.80 -0.60
C THR A 190 24.32 11.11 -0.22
N TYR A 191 22.98 11.11 -0.12
CA TYR A 191 22.23 12.29 0.32
C TYR A 191 22.23 12.47 1.84
N ILE A 192 22.28 11.36 2.60
CA ILE A 192 22.22 11.38 4.07
C ILE A 192 23.58 11.69 4.67
N PHE A 193 24.63 11.03 4.19
CA PHE A 193 25.97 11.14 4.75
C PHE A 193 26.87 12.13 3.99
N GLU A 194 26.41 12.66 2.85
CA GLU A 194 27.21 13.53 1.97
C GLU A 194 28.58 12.95 1.57
N VAL A 195 28.70 11.61 1.59
CA VAL A 195 29.87 10.87 1.09
C VAL A 195 29.57 10.34 -0.31
N THR A 196 30.56 10.31 -1.19
CA THR A 196 30.49 9.65 -2.51
C THR A 196 31.85 9.13 -2.91
N ASP A 197 31.88 8.11 -3.77
CA ASP A 197 33.08 7.75 -4.52
C ASP A 197 33.45 8.92 -5.46
N GLU A 198 34.72 9.01 -5.89
CA GLU A 198 35.15 10.00 -6.89
C GLU A 198 34.79 9.55 -8.31
N ALA A 199 34.15 10.44 -9.08
CA ALA A 199 33.79 10.16 -10.47
C ALA A 199 35.02 10.38 -11.37
N SER A 200 35.40 9.37 -12.15
CA SER A 200 36.57 9.48 -13.03
C SER A 200 36.21 10.15 -14.36
N TYR A 201 35.13 9.71 -15.00
CA TYR A 201 34.69 10.20 -16.32
C TYR A 201 33.17 10.36 -16.35
N GLU A 202 32.69 11.22 -17.24
CA GLU A 202 31.28 11.32 -17.62
C GLU A 202 31.10 11.02 -19.11
N ILE A 203 30.06 10.24 -19.41
CA ILE A 203 29.60 9.96 -20.77
C ILE A 203 28.39 10.85 -21.01
N VAL A 204 28.45 11.72 -22.02
CA VAL A 204 27.34 12.55 -22.47
C VAL A 204 26.65 11.88 -23.64
N PHE A 205 25.32 11.80 -23.61
CA PHE A 205 24.51 11.18 -24.66
C PHE A 205 23.95 12.23 -25.61
N LYS A 206 23.90 11.89 -26.92
CA LYS A 206 23.37 12.76 -27.99
C LYS A 206 21.90 13.10 -27.76
N THR A 207 21.14 12.13 -27.29
CA THR A 207 19.72 12.27 -26.95
C THR A 207 19.47 11.77 -25.53
N PRO A 208 18.43 12.28 -24.85
CA PRO A 208 18.07 11.77 -23.53
C PRO A 208 17.65 10.30 -23.60
N LEU A 209 18.27 9.46 -22.76
CA LEU A 209 17.99 8.03 -22.65
C LEU A 209 17.11 7.72 -21.44
N HIS A 210 16.48 6.53 -21.43
CA HIS A 210 15.68 6.06 -20.31
C HIS A 210 16.43 5.04 -19.46
N ALA A 211 16.80 5.44 -18.24
CA ALA A 211 17.31 4.55 -17.23
C ALA A 211 16.18 3.94 -16.39
N ARG A 212 16.37 2.69 -15.99
CA ARG A 212 15.59 2.04 -14.95
C ARG A 212 16.15 2.42 -13.57
N GLY A 213 15.29 3.00 -12.74
CA GLY A 213 15.55 3.38 -11.34
C GLY A 213 15.09 2.33 -10.34
N TYR A 214 15.12 2.71 -9.05
CA TYR A 214 14.63 1.89 -7.95
C TYR A 214 13.16 1.49 -8.19
N PHE A 215 12.82 0.25 -7.85
CA PHE A 215 11.49 -0.31 -8.07
C PHE A 215 10.96 -0.13 -9.51
N GLY A 216 11.85 -0.10 -10.51
CA GLY A 216 11.45 -0.10 -11.92
C GLY A 216 10.96 1.26 -12.44
N GLN A 217 11.23 2.35 -11.71
CA GLN A 217 10.89 3.70 -12.15
C GLN A 217 11.64 4.07 -13.43
N LYS A 218 10.97 4.66 -14.42
CA LYS A 218 11.61 5.26 -15.59
C LYS A 218 12.19 6.63 -15.21
N LYS A 219 13.49 6.81 -15.44
CA LYS A 219 14.17 8.09 -15.26
C LYS A 219 14.89 8.49 -16.54
N THR A 220 14.59 9.67 -17.05
CA THR A 220 15.33 10.25 -18.18
C THR A 220 16.72 10.68 -17.71
N VAL A 221 17.74 10.33 -18.49
CA VAL A 221 19.15 10.65 -18.21
C VAL A 221 19.82 11.19 -19.46
N ARG A 222 20.67 12.20 -19.29
CA ARG A 222 21.45 12.83 -20.38
C ARG A 222 22.92 12.50 -20.33
N LYS A 223 23.38 12.00 -19.19
CA LYS A 223 24.76 11.57 -18.99
C LYS A 223 24.87 10.44 -17.99
N ALA A 224 25.98 9.71 -18.05
CA ALA A 224 26.37 8.72 -17.06
C ALA A 224 27.71 9.08 -16.42
N LEU A 225 27.75 9.12 -15.09
CA LEU A 225 28.95 9.38 -14.29
C LEU A 225 29.57 8.05 -13.87
N LEU A 226 30.84 7.84 -14.19
CA LEU A 226 31.55 6.58 -14.02
C LEU A 226 32.36 6.55 -12.72
N TYR A 227 32.11 5.53 -11.90
CA TYR A 227 32.84 5.20 -10.67
C TYR A 227 33.32 3.75 -10.76
N ILE A 228 33.98 3.42 -11.87
CA ILE A 228 34.37 2.06 -12.22
C ILE A 228 35.84 1.81 -11.85
N ASP A 229 36.20 0.56 -11.60
CA ASP A 229 37.53 0.22 -11.07
C ASP A 229 38.66 0.43 -12.11
N GLN A 230 38.34 0.33 -13.41
CA GLN A 230 39.28 0.48 -14.53
C GLN A 230 38.73 1.49 -15.55
N PRO A 231 38.70 2.79 -15.20
CA PRO A 231 38.03 3.80 -16.01
C PRO A 231 38.73 4.09 -17.35
N GLU A 232 40.07 4.11 -17.35
CA GLU A 232 40.87 4.37 -18.56
C GLU A 232 40.73 3.25 -19.59
N GLU A 233 40.79 1.99 -19.16
CA GLU A 233 40.62 0.83 -20.04
C GLU A 233 39.21 0.82 -20.66
N PHE A 234 38.17 1.03 -19.85
CA PHE A 234 36.79 1.05 -20.32
C PHE A 234 36.53 2.19 -21.31
N THR A 235 36.96 3.41 -20.98
CA THR A 235 36.77 4.58 -21.85
C THR A 235 37.60 4.50 -23.13
N GLY A 236 38.83 3.95 -23.06
CA GLY A 236 39.66 3.68 -24.23
C GLY A 236 38.99 2.74 -25.23
N VAL A 237 38.42 1.63 -24.76
CA VAL A 237 37.66 0.70 -25.61
C VAL A 237 36.42 1.36 -26.23
N LEU A 238 35.69 2.18 -25.46
CA LEU A 238 34.54 2.91 -26.00
C LEU A 238 34.97 3.90 -27.09
N GLN A 239 36.06 4.64 -26.88
CA GLN A 239 36.57 5.62 -27.84
C GLN A 239 37.04 4.96 -29.14
N GLU A 240 37.74 3.83 -29.05
CA GLU A 240 38.16 3.04 -30.22
C GLU A 240 36.95 2.56 -31.05
N LYS A 241 35.92 2.07 -30.36
CA LYS A 241 34.67 1.63 -31.00
C LYS A 241 33.88 2.79 -31.58
N MET A 242 33.81 3.96 -30.92
CA MET A 242 33.18 5.16 -31.46
C MET A 242 33.83 5.59 -32.78
N ASN A 243 35.16 5.60 -32.84
CA ASN A 243 35.90 5.95 -34.05
C ASN A 243 35.61 4.97 -35.21
N THR A 244 35.51 3.68 -34.90
CA THR A 244 35.18 2.62 -35.89
C THR A 244 33.72 2.70 -36.37
N TYR A 245 32.80 3.16 -35.51
CA TYR A 245 31.37 3.24 -35.82
C TYR A 245 30.99 4.40 -36.76
N SER A 246 31.86 5.40 -36.91
CA SER A 246 31.67 6.62 -37.71
C SER A 246 31.35 6.40 -39.20
N HIS A 247 31.46 5.16 -39.70
CA HIS A 247 31.28 4.83 -41.12
C HIS A 247 29.97 4.14 -41.51
N HIS A 248 29.01 3.89 -40.60
CA HIS A 248 27.72 3.30 -40.97
C HIS A 248 26.48 3.90 -40.27
N SER A 249 25.65 4.48 -41.15
CA SER A 249 24.20 4.69 -41.08
C SER A 249 23.60 5.83 -40.26
N ASN A 250 22.77 6.56 -41.02
CA ASN A 250 21.69 7.48 -40.68
C ASN A 250 20.68 6.97 -39.65
N THR A 251 20.38 7.89 -38.73
CA THR A 251 19.07 8.25 -38.14
C THR A 251 17.88 7.30 -38.27
N LEU A 252 17.37 6.88 -37.12
CA LEU A 252 15.94 6.67 -36.86
C LEU A 252 15.57 7.49 -35.63
N GLU A 253 14.66 8.45 -35.81
CA GLU A 253 14.03 9.19 -34.72
C GLU A 253 12.91 8.33 -34.11
N GLU A 254 13.02 8.03 -32.81
CA GLU A 254 11.91 7.48 -32.04
C GLU A 254 11.02 8.62 -31.52
N VAL A 255 9.75 8.57 -31.93
CA VAL A 255 8.69 9.48 -31.48
C VAL A 255 8.38 9.21 -30.01
N VAL A 256 8.72 10.16 -29.14
CA VAL A 256 8.33 10.16 -27.73
C VAL A 256 6.81 10.42 -27.64
N GLN A 257 6.04 9.34 -27.48
CA GLN A 257 4.61 9.40 -27.23
C GLN A 257 4.37 9.89 -25.79
N LYS A 258 3.71 11.04 -25.66
CA LYS A 258 3.35 11.64 -24.37
C LYS A 258 2.12 10.91 -23.84
N ASP A 259 2.30 9.89 -23.00
CA ASP A 259 1.20 9.19 -22.34
C ASP A 259 0.29 10.19 -21.62
N GLU A 260 -0.95 10.32 -22.10
CA GLU A 260 -1.99 11.06 -21.39
C GLU A 260 -2.22 10.39 -20.04
N LYS A 261 -2.04 11.17 -18.97
CA LYS A 261 -2.18 10.71 -17.58
C LYS A 261 -3.66 10.50 -17.26
N VAL A 262 -4.22 9.37 -17.67
CA VAL A 262 -5.57 8.97 -17.23
C VAL A 262 -5.53 8.75 -15.71
N PRO A 263 -6.38 9.44 -14.93
CA PRO A 263 -6.38 9.31 -13.48
C PRO A 263 -6.82 7.89 -13.08
N VAL A 264 -6.07 7.27 -12.16
CA VAL A 264 -6.28 5.87 -11.71
C VAL A 264 -7.67 5.69 -11.08
N ILE A 265 -8.10 6.68 -10.31
CA ILE A 265 -9.41 6.78 -9.67
C ILE A 265 -9.92 8.21 -9.82
N ASP A 266 -11.20 8.41 -9.50
CA ASP A 266 -11.73 9.77 -9.35
C ASP A 266 -11.35 10.35 -7.99
N TRP A 267 -10.41 11.27 -7.98
CA TRP A 267 -9.91 11.89 -6.76
C TRP A 267 -10.95 12.76 -6.05
N LYS A 268 -11.91 13.37 -6.77
CA LYS A 268 -12.95 14.20 -6.13
C LYS A 268 -13.91 13.33 -5.33
N ILE A 269 -14.28 12.18 -5.88
CA ILE A 269 -15.10 11.18 -5.19
C ILE A 269 -14.34 10.59 -4.01
N TYR A 270 -13.06 10.24 -4.21
CA TYR A 270 -12.21 9.71 -3.15
C TYR A 270 -12.12 10.63 -1.94
N PHE A 271 -11.79 11.91 -2.15
CA PHE A 271 -11.68 12.86 -1.03
C PHE A 271 -13.04 13.17 -0.39
N SER A 272 -14.13 13.15 -1.16
CA SER A 272 -15.49 13.29 -0.60
C SER A 272 -15.84 12.13 0.34
N LEU A 273 -15.56 10.89 -0.08
CA LEU A 273 -15.80 9.69 0.75
C LEU A 273 -14.87 9.64 1.96
N LEU A 274 -13.60 10.03 1.80
CA LEU A 274 -12.65 10.09 2.90
C LEU A 274 -13.11 11.11 3.95
N PHE A 275 -13.51 12.31 3.52
CA PHE A 275 -14.07 13.32 4.40
C PHE A 275 -15.35 12.83 5.09
N LEU A 276 -16.24 12.14 4.37
CA LEU A 276 -17.45 11.56 4.95
C LEU A 276 -17.14 10.53 6.05
N ASN A 277 -16.15 9.65 5.83
CA ASN A 277 -15.69 8.68 6.84
C ASN A 277 -15.09 9.37 8.09
N LEU A 278 -14.37 10.48 7.90
CA LEU A 278 -13.88 11.27 9.04
C LEU A 278 -15.03 11.92 9.81
N LEU A 279 -16.04 12.45 9.13
CA LEU A 279 -17.25 12.95 9.81
C LEU A 279 -17.98 11.83 10.56
N GLY A 280 -18.07 10.64 9.96
CA GLY A 280 -18.62 9.46 10.63
C GLY A 280 -17.81 9.09 11.88
N ALA A 281 -16.49 9.15 11.81
CA ALA A 281 -15.61 8.89 12.94
C ALA A 281 -15.77 9.91 14.08
N VAL A 282 -15.85 11.21 13.75
CA VAL A 282 -16.14 12.26 14.73
C VAL A 282 -17.50 12.03 15.40
N ALA A 283 -18.51 11.60 14.64
CA ALA A 283 -19.85 11.36 15.16
C ALA A 283 -19.93 10.15 16.10
N ILE A 284 -19.30 9.03 15.77
CA ILE A 284 -19.37 7.81 16.59
C ILE A 284 -18.45 7.86 17.83
N ALA A 285 -17.39 8.66 17.83
CA ALA A 285 -16.43 8.68 18.95
C ALA A 285 -17.07 9.06 20.31
N PRO A 286 -17.90 10.11 20.43
CA PRO A 286 -18.63 10.41 21.67
C PRO A 286 -19.54 9.26 22.14
N TYR A 287 -20.16 8.54 21.19
CA TYR A 287 -20.99 7.39 21.49
C TYR A 287 -20.16 6.23 22.05
N ALA A 288 -19.01 5.92 21.44
CA ALA A 288 -18.08 4.90 21.92
C ALA A 288 -17.48 5.24 23.30
N ILE A 289 -17.22 6.53 23.56
CA ILE A 289 -16.78 7.01 24.88
C ILE A 289 -17.87 6.76 25.93
N ALA A 290 -19.11 7.17 25.65
CA ALA A 290 -20.19 7.17 26.65
C ALA A 290 -20.74 5.76 26.95
N ARG A 291 -20.87 4.92 25.92
CA ARG A 291 -21.48 3.59 25.99
C ARG A 291 -20.47 2.51 26.37
N GLU A 292 -19.35 2.44 25.63
CA GLU A 292 -18.41 1.32 25.71
C GLU A 292 -17.20 1.62 26.64
N ASN A 293 -17.06 2.87 27.11
CA ASN A 293 -15.91 3.35 27.91
C ASN A 293 -14.54 3.01 27.29
N MET A 294 -14.46 2.95 25.95
CA MET A 294 -13.24 2.48 25.25
C MET A 294 -11.99 3.30 25.59
N HIS A 295 -12.14 4.61 25.80
CA HIS A 295 -11.02 5.47 26.20
C HIS A 295 -10.34 4.99 27.49
N GLN A 296 -11.11 4.53 28.49
CA GLN A 296 -10.57 4.01 29.75
C GLN A 296 -9.91 2.65 29.56
N GLN A 297 -10.51 1.77 28.76
CA GLN A 297 -9.93 0.46 28.43
C GLN A 297 -8.56 0.61 27.74
N MET A 298 -8.38 1.68 26.97
CA MET A 298 -7.13 2.00 26.29
C MET A 298 -6.17 2.86 27.13
N GLY A 299 -6.57 3.28 28.34
CA GLY A 299 -5.76 4.16 29.19
C GLY A 299 -5.56 5.57 28.62
N LEU A 300 -6.48 6.04 27.77
CA LEU A 300 -6.43 7.33 27.08
C LEU A 300 -7.42 8.33 27.69
N THR A 301 -7.08 9.61 27.63
CA THR A 301 -8.08 10.68 27.81
C THR A 301 -9.10 10.64 26.67
N GLU A 302 -10.28 11.24 26.87
CA GLU A 302 -11.31 11.31 25.83
C GLU A 302 -10.79 11.96 24.53
N MET A 303 -10.00 13.03 24.65
CA MET A 303 -9.44 13.73 23.49
C MET A 303 -8.40 12.87 22.76
N GLU A 304 -7.52 12.19 23.50
CA GLU A 304 -6.54 11.26 22.90
C GLU A 304 -7.24 10.10 22.19
N PHE A 305 -8.31 9.57 22.78
CA PHE A 305 -9.13 8.53 22.13
C PHE A 305 -9.76 9.04 20.83
N VAL A 306 -10.34 10.25 20.81
CA VAL A 306 -10.92 10.84 19.59
C VAL A 306 -9.84 11.01 18.51
N LEU A 307 -8.67 11.54 18.86
CA LEU A 307 -7.56 11.72 17.92
C LEU A 307 -7.03 10.38 17.39
N TYR A 308 -6.86 9.40 18.28
CA TYR A 308 -6.47 8.04 17.92
C TYR A 308 -7.48 7.41 16.96
N TYR A 309 -8.76 7.47 17.29
CA TYR A 309 -9.83 6.90 16.48
C TYR A 309 -9.94 7.57 15.10
N LEU A 310 -9.78 8.89 15.04
CA LEU A 310 -9.71 9.62 13.76
C LEU A 310 -8.50 9.22 12.92
N ALA A 311 -7.33 9.08 13.53
CA ALA A 311 -6.13 8.64 12.82
C ALA A 311 -6.30 7.22 12.28
N GLN A 312 -6.88 6.32 13.08
CA GLN A 312 -7.20 4.95 12.68
C GLN A 312 -8.17 4.94 11.49
N VAL A 313 -9.33 5.62 11.60
CA VAL A 313 -10.31 5.66 10.51
C VAL A 313 -9.73 6.33 9.26
N PHE A 314 -8.97 7.41 9.40
CA PHE A 314 -8.31 8.07 8.28
C PHE A 314 -7.44 7.09 7.50
N LEU A 315 -6.58 6.37 8.21
CA LEU A 315 -5.59 5.48 7.63
C LEU A 315 -6.26 4.27 6.95
N GLU A 316 -7.21 3.64 7.64
CA GLU A 316 -8.01 2.54 7.12
C GLU A 316 -8.81 2.98 5.87
N SER A 317 -9.63 4.02 6.01
CA SER A 317 -10.48 4.47 4.90
C SER A 317 -9.66 5.02 3.73
N ALA A 318 -8.51 5.66 3.96
CA ALA A 318 -7.64 6.12 2.89
C ALA A 318 -7.18 4.97 1.98
N VAL A 319 -6.82 3.82 2.56
CA VAL A 319 -6.41 2.62 1.82
C VAL A 319 -7.61 1.93 1.19
N LEU A 320 -8.64 1.61 1.99
CA LEU A 320 -9.77 0.82 1.55
C LEU A 320 -10.59 1.53 0.47
N LEU A 321 -10.85 2.84 0.61
CA LEU A 321 -11.56 3.62 -0.41
C LEU A 321 -10.76 3.71 -1.71
N PHE A 322 -9.44 3.82 -1.63
CA PHE A 322 -8.59 3.86 -2.82
C PHE A 322 -8.70 2.56 -3.61
N VAL A 323 -8.54 1.42 -2.92
CA VAL A 323 -8.64 0.09 -3.54
C VAL A 323 -10.05 -0.13 -4.06
N ALA A 324 -11.08 0.20 -3.28
CA ALA A 324 -12.46 0.05 -3.68
C ALA A 324 -12.78 0.84 -4.94
N LEU A 325 -12.49 2.15 -5.00
CA LEU A 325 -12.74 2.98 -6.18
C LEU A 325 -11.91 2.56 -7.40
N TRP A 326 -10.74 1.95 -7.19
CA TRP A 326 -9.95 1.38 -8.28
C TRP A 326 -10.59 0.12 -8.87
N LEU A 327 -11.31 -0.66 -8.05
CA LEU A 327 -12.03 -1.85 -8.48
C LEU A 327 -13.44 -1.55 -8.97
N ILE A 328 -14.10 -0.51 -8.43
CA ILE A 328 -15.53 -0.24 -8.62
C ILE A 328 -15.91 -0.09 -10.09
N LYS A 329 -15.06 0.58 -10.88
CA LYS A 329 -15.24 0.77 -12.34
C LYS A 329 -15.20 -0.55 -13.12
N LYS A 330 -14.52 -1.58 -12.60
CA LYS A 330 -14.37 -2.88 -13.25
C LYS A 330 -15.56 -3.81 -12.99
N VAL A 331 -16.33 -3.53 -11.94
CA VAL A 331 -17.49 -4.32 -11.50
C VAL A 331 -18.82 -3.61 -11.72
N GLU A 332 -18.79 -2.44 -12.37
CA GLU A 332 -19.96 -1.60 -12.70
C GLU A 332 -20.82 -1.23 -11.48
N LEU A 333 -20.18 -1.07 -10.33
CA LEU A 333 -20.80 -0.49 -9.14
C LEU A 333 -20.44 1.00 -9.04
N GLY A 334 -21.14 1.74 -8.18
CA GLY A 334 -20.99 3.19 -8.14
C GLY A 334 -21.41 3.84 -6.84
N VAL A 335 -21.05 5.12 -6.75
CA VAL A 335 -21.53 6.06 -5.72
C VAL A 335 -22.35 7.14 -6.41
N PRO A 336 -23.58 6.80 -6.86
CA PRO A 336 -24.32 7.58 -7.84
C PRO A 336 -24.62 9.02 -7.42
N VAL A 337 -24.88 9.28 -6.13
CA VAL A 337 -25.22 10.62 -5.66
C VAL A 337 -23.98 11.49 -5.65
N ILE A 338 -22.87 11.02 -5.09
CA ILE A 338 -21.59 11.73 -5.05
C ILE A 338 -21.04 11.92 -6.47
N GLU A 339 -21.16 10.91 -7.34
CA GLU A 339 -20.82 11.02 -8.76
C GLU A 339 -21.58 12.15 -9.45
N SER A 340 -22.89 12.28 -9.19
CA SER A 340 -23.74 13.30 -9.83
C SER A 340 -23.36 14.74 -9.45
N VAL A 341 -22.75 14.94 -8.28
CA VAL A 341 -22.27 16.26 -7.82
C VAL A 341 -21.09 16.74 -8.66
N PHE A 342 -20.19 15.84 -9.04
CA PHE A 342 -18.96 16.20 -9.77
C PHE A 342 -19.04 15.99 -11.27
N HIS A 343 -19.96 15.14 -11.73
CA HIS A 343 -20.15 14.78 -13.13
C HIS A 343 -21.57 15.08 -13.56
N LYS A 344 -21.77 16.24 -14.21
CA LYS A 344 -23.09 16.70 -14.67
C LYS A 344 -23.82 15.73 -15.60
N GLU A 345 -23.06 14.89 -16.31
CA GLU A 345 -23.59 13.87 -17.22
C GLU A 345 -24.16 12.64 -16.48
N LYS A 346 -23.80 12.43 -15.21
CA LYS A 346 -24.22 11.29 -14.41
C LYS A 346 -25.37 11.66 -13.46
N GLN A 347 -26.55 11.93 -14.01
CA GLN A 347 -27.74 12.14 -13.17
C GLN A 347 -28.27 10.83 -12.57
N VAL A 348 -28.71 10.87 -11.31
CA VAL A 348 -29.32 9.71 -10.64
C VAL A 348 -30.77 9.55 -11.09
N SER A 349 -31.05 8.48 -11.82
CA SER A 349 -32.42 8.14 -12.22
C SER A 349 -33.29 7.80 -11.00
N HIS A 350 -34.53 8.32 -10.98
CA HIS A 350 -35.54 8.05 -9.94
C HIS A 350 -35.05 8.26 -8.50
N LEU A 351 -34.26 9.31 -8.25
CA LEU A 351 -33.65 9.62 -6.94
C LEU A 351 -34.65 9.57 -5.78
N SER A 352 -35.81 10.21 -5.90
CA SER A 352 -36.84 10.23 -4.84
C SER A 352 -37.33 8.83 -4.46
N ARG A 353 -37.63 7.99 -5.47
CA ARG A 353 -38.04 6.60 -5.25
C ARG A 353 -36.92 5.79 -4.58
N LYS A 354 -35.67 6.00 -4.98
CA LYS A 354 -34.52 5.33 -4.34
C LYS A 354 -34.36 5.75 -2.87
N LEU A 355 -34.53 7.03 -2.55
CA LEU A 355 -34.50 7.53 -1.17
C LEU A 355 -35.61 6.91 -0.32
N ILE A 356 -36.86 6.94 -0.81
CA ILE A 356 -38.01 6.35 -0.12
C ILE A 356 -37.78 4.85 0.13
N ASN A 357 -37.34 4.12 -0.90
CA ASN A 357 -37.03 2.70 -0.77
C ASN A 357 -35.94 2.45 0.28
N SER A 358 -34.91 3.28 0.33
CA SER A 358 -33.81 3.11 1.30
C SER A 358 -34.30 3.26 2.74
N VAL A 359 -35.12 4.28 3.00
CA VAL A 359 -35.75 4.48 4.31
C VAL A 359 -36.69 3.32 4.65
N LEU A 360 -37.53 2.89 3.70
CA LEU A 360 -38.46 1.78 3.90
C LEU A 360 -37.73 0.45 4.21
N TYR A 361 -36.71 0.09 3.43
CA TYR A 361 -35.92 -1.11 3.68
C TYR A 361 -35.14 -1.01 4.99
N GLY A 362 -34.62 0.17 5.34
CA GLY A 362 -34.00 0.40 6.64
C GLY A 362 -34.97 0.16 7.80
N PHE A 363 -36.17 0.73 7.73
CA PHE A 363 -37.23 0.54 8.73
C PHE A 363 -37.63 -0.94 8.86
N LEU A 364 -37.88 -1.62 7.74
CA LEU A 364 -38.21 -3.05 7.72
C LEU A 364 -37.09 -3.89 8.32
N THR A 365 -35.84 -3.60 7.95
CA THR A 365 -34.65 -4.33 8.45
C THR A 365 -34.50 -4.14 9.95
N GLY A 366 -34.60 -2.90 10.45
CA GLY A 366 -34.57 -2.61 11.89
C GLY A 366 -35.68 -3.33 12.64
N SER A 367 -36.90 -3.37 12.09
CA SER A 367 -38.05 -4.02 12.71
C SER A 367 -37.85 -5.54 12.80
N VAL A 368 -37.35 -6.15 11.72
CA VAL A 368 -37.02 -7.58 11.68
C VAL A 368 -35.90 -7.90 12.65
N ILE A 369 -34.85 -7.07 12.72
CA ILE A 369 -33.74 -7.25 13.66
C ILE A 369 -34.24 -7.21 15.10
N ILE A 370 -35.06 -6.22 15.48
CA ILE A 370 -35.64 -6.13 16.83
C ILE A 370 -36.47 -7.38 17.13
N PHE A 371 -37.36 -7.77 16.22
CA PHE A 371 -38.22 -8.93 16.40
C PHE A 371 -37.41 -10.23 16.57
N VAL A 372 -36.43 -10.47 15.69
CA VAL A 372 -35.55 -11.64 15.76
C VAL A 372 -34.70 -11.60 17.04
N SER A 373 -34.22 -10.42 17.45
CA SER A 373 -33.48 -10.26 18.70
C SER A 373 -34.32 -10.69 19.90
N LEU A 374 -35.60 -10.31 19.97
CA LEU A 374 -36.52 -10.71 21.05
C LEU A 374 -36.81 -12.22 21.05
N LEU A 375 -36.95 -12.82 19.86
CA LEU A 375 -37.14 -14.27 19.73
C LEU A 375 -35.92 -15.08 20.18
N ILE A 376 -34.72 -14.52 20.07
CA ILE A 376 -33.46 -15.19 20.43
C ILE A 376 -33.08 -14.91 21.88
N SER A 377 -33.29 -13.69 22.37
CA SER A 377 -32.91 -13.32 23.74
C SER A 377 -33.76 -14.02 24.79
N THR A 378 -35.07 -14.18 24.54
CA THR A 378 -36.00 -14.75 25.51
C THR A 378 -35.71 -16.22 25.87
N PRO A 379 -35.44 -17.16 24.93
CA PRO A 379 -35.13 -18.54 25.28
C PRO A 379 -33.71 -18.71 25.82
N LEU A 380 -32.80 -17.79 25.47
CA LEU A 380 -31.41 -17.80 25.95
C LEU A 380 -31.24 -17.14 27.33
N GLY A 381 -32.30 -16.55 27.89
CA GLY A 381 -32.25 -15.88 29.19
C GLY A 381 -31.32 -14.67 29.21
N ILE A 382 -31.14 -13.99 28.06
CA ILE A 382 -30.27 -12.82 27.95
C ILE A 382 -30.94 -11.65 28.68
N ASP A 383 -30.30 -11.18 29.74
CA ASP A 383 -30.69 -9.97 30.45
C ASP A 383 -29.99 -8.76 29.83
N ASN A 384 -30.78 -7.81 29.35
CA ASN A 384 -30.27 -6.56 28.76
C ASN A 384 -30.13 -5.44 29.80
N SER A 385 -30.51 -5.66 31.07
CA SER A 385 -30.49 -4.64 32.13
C SER A 385 -29.10 -4.11 32.45
N SER A 386 -28.05 -4.87 32.14
CA SER A 386 -26.64 -4.46 32.31
C SER A 386 -26.12 -3.56 31.18
N ILE A 387 -26.87 -3.40 30.09
CA ILE A 387 -26.48 -2.54 28.97
C ILE A 387 -26.79 -1.09 29.35
N LYS A 388 -25.76 -0.25 29.35
CA LYS A 388 -25.88 1.16 29.70
C LYS A 388 -26.66 1.92 28.62
N ASP A 389 -27.84 2.41 28.99
CA ASP A 389 -28.61 3.31 28.12
C ASP A 389 -27.82 4.57 27.79
N THR A 390 -27.77 4.88 26.51
CA THR A 390 -27.07 6.05 25.98
C THR A 390 -28.10 7.13 25.62
N PRO A 391 -27.84 8.42 25.88
CA PRO A 391 -28.71 9.50 25.42
C PRO A 391 -29.06 9.39 23.94
N TRP A 392 -30.33 9.62 23.59
CA TRP A 392 -30.84 9.43 22.23
C TRP A 392 -30.02 10.17 21.16
N TRP A 393 -29.50 11.36 21.46
CA TRP A 393 -28.72 12.17 20.52
C TRP A 393 -27.34 11.57 20.24
N LEU A 394 -26.71 10.94 21.25
CA LEU A 394 -25.48 10.17 21.06
C LEU A 394 -25.74 8.91 20.23
N ALA A 395 -26.88 8.25 20.43
CA ALA A 395 -27.29 7.11 19.61
C ALA A 395 -27.54 7.51 18.15
N VAL A 396 -28.06 8.71 17.87
CA VAL A 396 -28.17 9.27 16.51
C VAL A 396 -26.78 9.46 15.87
N PHE A 397 -25.83 10.06 16.60
CA PHE A 397 -24.47 10.24 16.08
C PHE A 397 -23.73 8.91 15.88
N GLY A 398 -23.87 7.98 16.83
CA GLY A 398 -23.35 6.62 16.70
C GLY A 398 -23.94 5.91 15.49
N SER A 399 -25.25 6.04 15.26
CA SER A 399 -25.94 5.47 14.09
C SER A 399 -25.40 6.03 12.77
N PHE A 400 -25.17 7.34 12.69
CA PHE A 400 -24.62 7.97 11.48
C PHE A 400 -23.18 7.52 11.22
N GLY A 401 -22.32 7.56 12.24
CA GLY A 401 -20.93 7.15 12.10
C GLY A 401 -20.76 5.67 11.76
N ALA A 402 -21.52 4.79 12.41
CA ALA A 402 -21.55 3.37 12.08
C ALA A 402 -21.99 3.15 10.63
N ALA A 403 -23.11 3.75 10.22
CA ALA A 403 -23.62 3.60 8.85
C ALA A 403 -22.63 4.08 7.78
N VAL A 404 -21.92 5.18 7.99
CA VAL A 404 -20.93 5.66 7.01
C VAL A 404 -19.69 4.76 6.96
N ASN A 405 -19.09 4.50 8.12
CA ASN A 405 -17.80 3.83 8.21
C ASN A 405 -17.95 2.35 7.83
N GLU A 406 -18.97 1.67 8.34
CA GLU A 406 -19.20 0.26 8.04
C GLU A 406 -19.60 0.03 6.58
N GLU A 407 -20.47 0.87 5.99
CA GLU A 407 -20.82 0.70 4.58
C GLU A 407 -19.63 0.96 3.65
N SER A 408 -18.70 1.84 4.03
CA SER A 408 -17.45 2.07 3.29
C SER A 408 -16.55 0.81 3.29
N VAL A 409 -16.44 0.12 4.43
CA VAL A 409 -15.60 -1.09 4.55
C VAL A 409 -16.30 -2.31 3.93
N PHE A 410 -17.51 -2.62 4.39
CA PHE A 410 -18.15 -3.89 4.08
C PHE A 410 -18.84 -3.88 2.71
N ARG A 411 -19.39 -2.75 2.27
CA ARG A 411 -20.09 -2.67 0.99
C ARG A 411 -19.15 -2.16 -0.08
N LEU A 412 -18.68 -0.92 0.05
CA LEU A 412 -17.84 -0.32 -0.98
C LEU A 412 -16.55 -1.13 -1.19
N PHE A 413 -15.83 -1.55 -0.14
CA PHE A 413 -14.60 -2.31 -0.28
C PHE A 413 -14.81 -3.84 -0.42
N LEU A 414 -15.41 -4.53 0.56
CA LEU A 414 -15.48 -6.00 0.56
C LEU A 414 -16.37 -6.57 -0.54
N VAL A 415 -17.62 -6.12 -0.69
CA VAL A 415 -18.53 -6.63 -1.74
C VAL A 415 -17.93 -6.39 -3.13
N THR A 416 -17.39 -5.19 -3.38
CA THR A 416 -16.69 -4.86 -4.64
C THR A 416 -15.50 -5.80 -4.89
N THR A 417 -14.70 -6.08 -3.87
CA THR A 417 -13.53 -6.96 -3.98
C THR A 417 -13.94 -8.40 -4.26
N PHE A 418 -14.98 -8.93 -3.61
CA PHE A 418 -15.47 -10.28 -3.88
C PHE A 418 -16.10 -10.45 -5.26
N ILE A 419 -16.86 -9.46 -5.74
CA ILE A 419 -17.38 -9.47 -7.11
C ILE A 419 -16.21 -9.45 -8.11
N TRP A 420 -15.23 -8.58 -7.89
CA TRP A 420 -14.05 -8.50 -8.74
C TRP A 420 -13.24 -9.81 -8.75
N LEU A 421 -13.04 -10.43 -7.59
CA LEU A 421 -12.33 -11.70 -7.48
C LEU A 421 -13.07 -12.83 -8.19
N SER A 422 -14.39 -12.89 -8.04
CA SER A 422 -15.25 -13.83 -8.75
C SER A 422 -15.12 -13.67 -10.27
N MET A 423 -15.16 -12.44 -10.79
CA MET A 423 -14.94 -12.15 -12.22
C MET A 423 -13.53 -12.57 -12.67
N LYS A 424 -12.50 -12.36 -11.83
CA LYS A 424 -11.11 -12.71 -12.15
C LYS A 424 -10.88 -14.21 -12.21
N ILE A 425 -11.50 -14.97 -11.30
CA ILE A 425 -11.41 -16.44 -11.23
C ILE A 425 -12.20 -17.08 -12.38
N THR A 426 -13.44 -16.64 -12.57
CA THR A 426 -14.34 -17.24 -13.58
C THR A 426 -14.06 -16.76 -15.00
N LYS A 427 -13.32 -15.65 -15.16
CA LYS A 427 -13.10 -14.94 -16.44
C LYS A 427 -14.39 -14.60 -17.18
N LYS A 428 -15.50 -14.45 -16.43
CA LYS A 428 -16.84 -14.13 -16.95
C LYS A 428 -17.34 -12.83 -16.35
N GLU A 429 -18.32 -12.23 -17.01
CA GLU A 429 -19.09 -11.12 -16.44
C GLU A 429 -19.83 -11.56 -15.18
N THR A 430 -20.10 -10.60 -14.30
CA THR A 430 -20.80 -10.89 -13.05
C THR A 430 -22.27 -11.20 -13.31
N ASN A 431 -22.78 -12.29 -12.74
CA ASN A 431 -24.21 -12.63 -12.76
C ASN A 431 -24.86 -12.37 -11.39
N GLY A 432 -26.17 -12.61 -11.28
CA GLY A 432 -26.91 -12.42 -10.03
C GLY A 432 -26.39 -13.31 -8.89
N LEU A 433 -26.03 -14.56 -9.18
CA LEU A 433 -25.49 -15.49 -8.18
C LEU A 433 -24.17 -14.97 -7.59
N ASN A 434 -23.25 -14.50 -8.45
CA ASN A 434 -21.96 -13.95 -8.01
C ASN A 434 -22.13 -12.74 -7.09
N LYS A 435 -23.09 -11.86 -7.41
CA LYS A 435 -23.44 -10.69 -6.58
C LYS A 435 -23.95 -11.13 -5.21
N TRP A 436 -24.90 -12.06 -5.16
CA TRP A 436 -25.44 -12.57 -3.90
C TRP A 436 -24.41 -13.33 -3.08
N THR A 437 -23.54 -14.13 -3.69
CA THR A 437 -22.44 -14.79 -2.98
C THR A 437 -21.48 -13.78 -2.36
N ALA A 438 -21.12 -12.72 -3.08
CA ALA A 438 -20.28 -11.64 -2.55
C ALA A 438 -20.95 -10.91 -1.38
N ILE A 439 -22.25 -10.62 -1.49
CA ILE A 439 -23.06 -10.04 -0.41
C ILE A 439 -23.06 -10.97 0.82
N SER A 440 -23.32 -12.26 0.64
CA SER A 440 -23.36 -13.23 1.75
C SER A 440 -22.00 -13.38 2.44
N LEU A 441 -20.91 -13.43 1.69
CA LEU A 441 -19.56 -13.49 2.27
C LEU A 441 -19.22 -12.23 3.06
N ALA A 442 -19.53 -11.05 2.52
CA ALA A 442 -19.32 -9.79 3.23
C ALA A 442 -20.21 -9.69 4.48
N ALA A 443 -21.47 -10.16 4.41
CA ALA A 443 -22.39 -10.20 5.54
C ALA A 443 -21.91 -11.13 6.66
N LEU A 444 -21.32 -12.28 6.33
CA LEU A 444 -20.73 -13.19 7.31
C LEU A 444 -19.53 -12.55 8.04
N ILE A 445 -18.63 -11.90 7.30
CA ILE A 445 -17.49 -11.18 7.90
C ILE A 445 -17.99 -10.03 8.76
N PHE A 446 -18.93 -9.22 8.25
CA PHE A 446 -19.58 -8.15 8.99
C PHE A 446 -20.15 -8.64 10.32
N SER A 447 -20.88 -9.76 10.30
CA SER A 447 -21.47 -10.34 11.50
C SER A 447 -20.43 -10.86 12.48
N GLY A 448 -19.35 -11.47 11.97
CA GLY A 448 -18.22 -11.93 12.79
C GLY A 448 -17.47 -10.78 13.47
N MET A 449 -17.38 -9.61 12.83
CA MET A 449 -16.72 -8.42 13.41
C MET A 449 -17.44 -7.85 14.64
N HIS A 450 -18.69 -8.26 14.89
CA HIS A 450 -19.44 -7.88 16.09
C HIS A 450 -19.12 -8.79 17.31
N TYR A 451 -18.24 -9.78 17.14
CA TYR A 451 -17.88 -10.72 18.21
C TYR A 451 -17.29 -10.03 19.43
N SER A 452 -16.40 -9.05 19.25
CA SER A 452 -15.75 -8.37 20.38
C SER A 452 -16.76 -7.64 21.26
N VAL A 453 -17.70 -6.93 20.66
CA VAL A 453 -18.77 -6.21 21.37
C VAL A 453 -19.73 -7.18 22.05
N ALA A 454 -20.08 -8.29 21.38
CA ALA A 454 -20.91 -9.33 22.00
C ALA A 454 -20.22 -9.98 23.21
N ALA A 455 -18.94 -10.33 23.08
CA ALA A 455 -18.15 -10.97 24.14
C ALA A 455 -17.88 -10.05 25.34
N ALA A 456 -17.92 -8.73 25.16
CA ALA A 456 -17.79 -7.77 26.24
C ALA A 456 -19.06 -7.67 27.11
N ASN A 457 -20.23 -8.01 26.56
CA ASN A 457 -21.52 -7.83 27.21
C ASN A 457 -22.20 -9.15 27.61
N PHE A 458 -21.86 -10.25 26.95
CA PHE A 458 -22.53 -11.54 27.11
C PHE A 458 -21.54 -12.69 27.17
N GLU A 459 -21.92 -13.76 27.86
CA GLU A 459 -21.20 -15.04 27.78
C GLU A 459 -21.40 -15.67 26.39
N MET A 460 -20.30 -15.96 25.69
CA MET A 460 -20.32 -16.41 24.29
C MET A 460 -20.66 -17.89 24.14
N THR A 461 -21.91 -18.25 24.46
CA THR A 461 -22.48 -19.57 24.16
C THR A 461 -22.71 -19.76 22.66
N LEU A 462 -22.88 -21.01 22.20
CA LEU A 462 -23.23 -21.31 20.81
C LEU A 462 -24.51 -20.59 20.36
N GLY A 463 -25.49 -20.44 21.26
CA GLY A 463 -26.74 -19.71 21.00
C GLY A 463 -26.51 -18.22 20.79
N VAL A 464 -25.70 -17.58 21.63
CA VAL A 464 -25.34 -16.15 21.51
C VAL A 464 -24.53 -15.91 20.23
N ILE A 465 -23.56 -16.78 19.91
CA ILE A 465 -22.80 -16.71 18.65
C ILE A 465 -23.73 -16.81 17.46
N GLY A 466 -24.63 -17.80 17.44
CA GLY A 466 -25.61 -17.99 16.36
C GLY A 466 -26.56 -16.79 16.22
N GLY A 467 -27.04 -16.25 17.33
CA GLY A 467 -27.90 -15.07 17.36
C GLY A 467 -27.21 -13.82 16.84
N MET A 468 -25.99 -13.55 17.30
CA MET A 468 -25.15 -12.45 16.81
C MET A 468 -24.92 -12.55 15.31
N LEU A 469 -24.57 -13.75 14.80
CA LEU A 469 -24.35 -13.98 13.38
C LEU A 469 -25.63 -13.74 12.57
N LEU A 470 -26.77 -14.20 13.06
CA LEU A 470 -28.06 -14.06 12.39
C LEU A 470 -28.53 -12.60 12.34
N ILE A 471 -28.53 -11.91 13.49
CA ILE A 471 -29.04 -10.54 13.62
C ILE A 471 -28.23 -9.57 12.75
N ASN A 472 -26.90 -9.59 12.88
CA ASN A 472 -26.03 -8.74 12.07
C ASN A 472 -26.02 -9.17 10.60
N GLY A 473 -26.20 -10.47 10.34
CA GLY A 473 -26.27 -11.03 8.99
C GLY A 473 -27.46 -10.51 8.19
N ILE A 474 -28.61 -10.30 8.83
CA ILE A 474 -29.81 -9.71 8.20
C ILE A 474 -29.48 -8.31 7.66
N GLY A 475 -28.88 -7.44 8.49
CA GLY A 475 -28.42 -6.11 8.05
C GLY A 475 -27.34 -6.20 6.96
N GLY A 476 -26.38 -7.10 7.16
CA GLY A 476 -25.35 -7.51 6.18
C GLY A 476 -25.93 -7.71 4.78
N MET A 477 -26.90 -8.61 4.68
CA MET A 477 -27.55 -9.02 3.43
C MET A 477 -28.35 -7.89 2.80
N VAL A 478 -29.19 -7.18 3.57
CA VAL A 478 -30.08 -6.15 3.02
C VAL A 478 -29.28 -4.94 2.52
N PHE A 479 -28.38 -4.39 3.34
CA PHE A 479 -27.61 -3.21 2.91
C PHE A 479 -26.59 -3.56 1.82
N GLY A 480 -26.07 -4.80 1.81
CA GLY A 480 -25.27 -5.32 0.68
C GLY A 480 -26.05 -5.35 -0.64
N ALA A 481 -27.30 -5.81 -0.61
CA ALA A 481 -28.19 -5.76 -1.79
C ALA A 481 -28.49 -4.31 -2.20
N MET A 482 -28.78 -3.42 -1.24
CA MET A 482 -28.98 -1.99 -1.51
C MET A 482 -27.78 -1.35 -2.20
N PHE A 483 -26.55 -1.64 -1.73
CA PHE A 483 -25.33 -1.17 -2.36
C PHE A 483 -25.22 -1.65 -3.81
N VAL A 484 -25.39 -2.96 -4.04
CA VAL A 484 -25.20 -3.57 -5.37
C VAL A 484 -26.25 -3.10 -6.39
N PHE A 485 -27.50 -2.90 -5.95
CA PHE A 485 -28.60 -2.59 -6.87
C PHE A 485 -28.98 -1.10 -6.94
N MET A 486 -28.61 -0.31 -5.93
CA MET A 486 -29.02 1.11 -5.85
C MET A 486 -27.83 2.07 -5.72
N GLY A 487 -26.77 1.70 -5.00
CA GLY A 487 -25.56 2.51 -4.75
C GLY A 487 -25.23 2.66 -3.27
N LEU A 488 -24.00 3.11 -2.95
CA LEU A 488 -23.49 3.20 -1.58
C LEU A 488 -24.31 4.13 -0.69
N GLU A 489 -24.68 5.30 -1.18
CA GLU A 489 -25.36 6.33 -0.39
C GLU A 489 -26.74 5.85 0.07
N PHE A 490 -27.40 5.02 -0.75
CA PHE A 490 -28.67 4.40 -0.40
C PHE A 490 -28.53 3.30 0.65
N ALA A 491 -27.43 2.53 0.60
CA ALA A 491 -27.11 1.57 1.65
C ALA A 491 -26.82 2.27 3.00
N ILE A 492 -26.07 3.38 2.98
CA ILE A 492 -25.82 4.23 4.16
C ILE A 492 -27.15 4.73 4.75
N ILE A 493 -28.08 5.23 3.93
CA ILE A 493 -29.39 5.72 4.40
C ILE A 493 -30.22 4.58 5.01
N ALA A 494 -30.25 3.41 4.38
CA ALA A 494 -30.99 2.26 4.89
C ALA A 494 -30.42 1.78 6.23
N HIS A 495 -29.10 1.67 6.32
CA HIS A 495 -28.41 1.29 7.54
C HIS A 495 -28.65 2.31 8.66
N PHE A 496 -28.43 3.61 8.39
CA PHE A 496 -28.72 4.67 9.34
C PHE A 496 -30.16 4.59 9.86
N THR A 497 -31.13 4.39 8.97
CA THR A 497 -32.55 4.28 9.34
C THR A 497 -32.81 3.06 10.24
N ALA A 498 -32.19 1.91 9.95
CA ALA A 498 -32.30 0.72 10.79
C ALA A 498 -31.71 0.97 12.18
N ASN A 499 -30.54 1.63 12.25
CA ASN A 499 -29.88 1.95 13.52
C ASN A 499 -30.67 2.95 14.35
N ILE A 500 -31.33 3.94 13.74
CA ILE A 500 -32.27 4.82 14.46
C ILE A 500 -33.38 4.00 15.10
N LEU A 501 -33.97 3.04 14.38
CA LEU A 501 -35.02 2.20 14.95
C LEU A 501 -34.51 1.34 16.11
N ILE A 502 -33.32 0.75 15.97
CA ILE A 502 -32.74 -0.17 16.96
C ILE A 502 -32.21 0.57 18.19
N GLN A 503 -31.45 1.65 18.00
CA GLN A 503 -30.65 2.30 19.05
C GLN A 503 -31.34 3.52 19.68
N VAL A 504 -32.29 4.15 18.96
CA VAL A 504 -32.98 5.35 19.46
C VAL A 504 -34.41 5.02 19.87
N ILE A 505 -35.14 4.32 18.99
CA ILE A 505 -36.56 4.05 19.20
C ILE A 505 -36.75 2.79 20.05
N GLY A 506 -36.03 1.70 19.76
CA GLY A 506 -36.14 0.41 20.45
C GLY A 506 -36.09 0.50 21.99
N PRO A 507 -35.10 1.18 22.60
CA PRO A 507 -35.01 1.32 24.05
C PRO A 507 -36.24 1.99 24.69
N LEU A 508 -36.99 2.81 23.96
CA LEU A 508 -38.21 3.46 24.48
C LEU A 508 -39.39 2.50 24.66
N PHE A 509 -39.35 1.31 24.05
CA PHE A 509 -40.46 0.35 24.04
C PHE A 509 -40.09 -1.01 24.66
N ILE A 510 -38.80 -1.29 24.83
CA ILE A 510 -38.27 -2.62 25.22
C ILE A 510 -37.54 -2.57 26.58
N SER A 511 -37.42 -1.38 27.20
CA SER A 511 -36.78 -1.20 28.52
C SER A 511 -37.54 -1.88 29.66
#